data_AF-A0A7S9DYB3-F1
#
_entry.id   AF-A0A7S9DYB3-F1
#
_cell.length_a   1.000
_cell.length_b   1.000
_cell.length_c   1.000
_cell.angle_alpha   90.00
_cell.angle_beta   90.00
_cell.angle_gamma   90.00
#
_symmetry.space_group_name_H-M   'P 1'
#
loop_
_entity.id
_entity.type
_entity.pdbx_description
1 polymer ?
#
loop_
_entity_poly.entity_id
_entity_poly.type
_entity_poly.pdbx_seq_one_letter_code
_entity_poly.pdbx_strand_id
1 'polypeptide(L)'
;MKAMCRPGWLWLFVTGSMLLWSHLISAKTVVTLSPHLAEWVYSLNYEDELLAVSAHSDYPPSAANKPVVASYHGVDIKAIMKLDPDLILAWQGGNKPQDIARLQSLGFEVFLSQPVTPEDIAHEINELGELLGLANQARAVTKPFLVGLKRLGDQYRTPTNKPVFYYLSNQPLMSVGAGSWPDRLLNYCGGQTIFADAPVAYPQVSPRRCCVVSLRSSLPPMASHWPMNGHSGNLTDRY
;
A
#
# COMPACT_ATOMS: atom_id res chain seq x y z
N MET A 1 35.71 -78.43 43.62
CA MET A 1 36.47 -77.15 43.61
C MET A 1 36.77 -76.84 42.14
N LYS A 2 36.32 -75.79 41.45
CA LYS A 2 35.81 -74.45 41.78
C LYS A 2 34.78 -73.98 40.72
N ALA A 3 33.95 -73.02 41.11
CA ALA A 3 33.00 -72.17 40.36
C ALA A 3 33.51 -71.74 38.95
N MET A 4 32.73 -71.64 37.86
CA MET A 4 31.33 -71.27 37.55
C MET A 4 31.06 -69.75 37.43
N CYS A 5 30.55 -69.38 36.24
CA CYS A 5 29.81 -68.18 35.81
C CYS A 5 30.50 -66.80 35.70
N ARG A 6 30.60 -66.30 34.45
CA ARG A 6 30.69 -64.88 34.08
C ARG A 6 29.30 -64.37 33.64
N PRO A 7 28.81 -63.22 34.13
CA PRO A 7 27.79 -62.45 33.44
C PRO A 7 28.29 -61.03 33.11
N GLY A 8 27.73 -60.42 32.07
CA GLY A 8 27.93 -58.99 31.83
C GLY A 8 27.74 -58.56 30.38
N TRP A 9 26.53 -58.72 29.84
CA TRP A 9 26.06 -57.94 28.71
C TRP A 9 25.29 -56.74 29.29
N LEU A 10 25.73 -55.52 29.00
CA LEU A 10 24.87 -54.34 29.17
C LEU A 10 25.27 -53.29 28.12
N TRP A 11 24.68 -53.39 26.94
CA TRP A 11 24.65 -52.31 25.96
C TRP A 11 23.59 -51.30 26.42
N LEU A 12 24.01 -50.19 27.02
CA LEU A 12 23.15 -49.03 27.28
C LEU A 12 22.96 -48.26 25.98
N PHE A 13 21.83 -48.49 25.31
CA PHE A 13 21.32 -47.58 24.28
C PHE A 13 20.80 -46.31 24.96
N VAL A 14 21.62 -45.27 24.98
CA VAL A 14 21.16 -43.89 25.23
C VAL A 14 20.65 -43.36 23.89
N THR A 15 19.39 -43.63 23.56
CA THR A 15 18.72 -42.93 22.47
C THR A 15 18.40 -41.52 22.95
N GLY A 16 19.31 -40.59 22.63
CA GLY A 16 19.12 -39.17 22.84
C GLY A 16 17.88 -38.69 22.10
N SER A 17 16.88 -38.24 22.85
CA SER A 17 15.72 -37.54 22.30
C SER A 17 16.15 -36.13 21.92
N MET A 18 16.63 -35.97 20.69
CA MET A 18 16.75 -34.66 20.04
C MET A 18 15.33 -34.14 19.76
N LEU A 19 14.75 -33.46 20.74
CA LEU A 19 13.61 -32.58 20.53
C LEU A 19 14.10 -31.39 19.70
N LEU A 20 14.01 -31.52 18.38
CA LEU A 20 14.08 -30.40 17.45
C LEU A 20 12.92 -29.47 17.78
N TRP A 21 13.19 -28.42 18.55
CA TRP A 21 12.32 -27.26 18.68
C TRP A 21 12.32 -26.51 17.35
N SER A 22 11.50 -26.99 16.42
CA SER A 22 11.10 -26.24 15.25
C SER A 22 10.40 -24.99 15.75
N HIS A 23 11.10 -23.86 15.76
CA HIS A 23 10.45 -22.56 15.94
C HIS A 23 9.60 -22.35 14.70
N LEU A 24 8.31 -22.71 14.79
CA LEU A 24 7.32 -22.26 13.85
C LEU A 24 7.26 -20.73 14.01
N ILE A 25 7.91 -20.01 13.10
CA ILE A 25 7.73 -18.57 12.97
C ILE A 25 6.26 -18.41 12.56
N SER A 26 5.42 -17.98 13.51
CA SER A 26 4.03 -17.66 13.22
C SER A 26 3.99 -16.48 12.26
N ALA A 27 3.06 -16.51 11.31
CA ALA A 27 2.80 -15.37 10.44
C ALA A 27 2.34 -14.17 11.29
N LYS A 28 2.75 -12.95 10.90
CA LYS A 28 2.36 -11.71 11.56
C LYS A 28 0.96 -11.33 11.11
N THR A 29 0.05 -11.13 12.06
CA THR A 29 -1.26 -10.57 11.78
C THR A 29 -1.18 -9.07 11.50
N VAL A 30 -1.97 -8.58 10.55
CA VAL A 30 -1.84 -7.22 10.00
C VAL A 30 -3.16 -6.45 10.04
N VAL A 31 -3.09 -5.15 10.34
CA VAL A 31 -4.17 -4.18 10.12
C VAL A 31 -3.71 -3.08 9.18
N THR A 32 -4.55 -2.68 8.21
CA THR A 32 -4.24 -1.58 7.28
C THR A 32 -5.08 -0.35 7.58
N LEU A 33 -4.45 0.83 7.60
CA LEU A 33 -5.12 2.10 7.91
C LEU A 33 -5.39 2.97 6.68
N SER A 34 -5.14 2.45 5.47
CA SER A 34 -5.37 3.15 4.20
C SER A 34 -5.70 2.15 3.08
N PRO A 35 -6.53 2.51 2.08
CA PRO A 35 -6.93 1.59 1.00
C PRO A 35 -5.75 0.98 0.25
N HIS A 36 -4.77 1.78 -0.16
CA HIS A 36 -3.63 1.27 -0.92
C HIS A 36 -2.80 0.25 -0.13
N LEU A 37 -2.79 0.33 1.21
CA LEU A 37 -2.07 -0.64 2.05
C LEU A 37 -2.80 -1.99 2.09
N ALA A 38 -4.13 -1.99 2.00
CA ALA A 38 -4.88 -3.22 1.78
C ALA A 38 -4.50 -3.85 0.44
N GLU A 39 -4.43 -3.05 -0.64
CA GLU A 39 -4.01 -3.53 -1.96
C GLU A 39 -2.61 -4.17 -1.93
N TRP A 40 -1.68 -3.63 -1.14
CA TRP A 40 -0.34 -4.21 -0.98
C TRP A 40 -0.39 -5.58 -0.32
N VAL A 41 -1.13 -5.72 0.79
CA VAL A 41 -1.27 -7.00 1.50
C VAL A 41 -1.88 -8.07 0.59
N TYR A 42 -2.91 -7.73 -0.19
CA TYR A 42 -3.49 -8.64 -1.18
C TYR A 42 -2.53 -8.95 -2.34
N SER A 43 -1.76 -7.96 -2.81
CA SER A 43 -0.76 -8.16 -3.88
C SER A 43 0.35 -9.13 -3.46
N LEU A 44 0.60 -9.26 -2.15
CA LEU A 44 1.55 -10.20 -1.57
C LEU A 44 0.94 -11.58 -1.29
N ASN A 45 -0.34 -11.80 -1.59
CA ASN A 45 -1.14 -12.98 -1.21
C ASN A 45 -1.11 -13.23 0.31
N TYR A 46 -1.34 -12.17 1.08
CA TYR A 46 -1.27 -12.19 2.55
C TYR A 46 -2.60 -11.81 3.22
N GLU A 47 -3.70 -12.02 2.52
CA GLU A 47 -5.05 -11.63 2.96
C GLU A 47 -5.60 -12.45 4.13
N ASP A 48 -5.09 -13.65 4.36
CA ASP A 48 -5.52 -14.51 5.46
C ASP A 48 -5.10 -13.93 6.82
N GLU A 49 -3.96 -13.24 6.85
CA GLU A 49 -3.41 -12.59 8.05
C GLU A 49 -3.90 -11.13 8.21
N LEU A 50 -4.66 -10.61 7.24
CA LEU A 50 -5.25 -9.27 7.29
C LEU A 50 -6.50 -9.26 8.17
N LEU A 51 -6.40 -8.70 9.38
CA LEU A 51 -7.48 -8.68 10.37
C LEU A 51 -8.54 -7.61 10.09
N ALA A 52 -8.11 -6.43 9.65
CA ALA A 52 -8.99 -5.29 9.40
C ALA A 52 -8.36 -4.28 8.45
N VAL A 53 -9.21 -3.43 7.87
CA VAL A 53 -8.85 -2.44 6.85
C VAL A 53 -9.41 -1.05 7.17
N SER A 54 -9.04 -0.04 6.38
CA SER A 54 -9.71 1.26 6.42
C SER A 54 -10.95 1.29 5.54
N ALA A 55 -11.81 2.28 5.78
CA ALA A 55 -12.87 2.67 4.85
C ALA A 55 -12.29 2.86 3.45
N HIS A 56 -13.08 2.51 2.43
CA HIS A 56 -12.70 2.52 1.01
C HIS A 56 -11.62 1.51 0.60
N SER A 57 -11.26 0.55 1.46
CA SER A 57 -10.46 -0.61 1.04
C SER A 57 -11.36 -1.62 0.31
N ASP A 58 -11.66 -1.32 -0.95
CA ASP A 58 -12.62 -2.07 -1.78
C ASP A 58 -11.96 -2.85 -2.94
N TYR A 59 -10.62 -2.81 -3.03
CA TYR A 59 -9.83 -3.57 -3.98
C TYR A 59 -8.81 -4.50 -3.29
N PRO A 60 -8.70 -5.77 -3.73
CA PRO A 60 -9.66 -6.47 -4.57
C PRO A 60 -11.05 -6.55 -3.89
N PRO A 61 -12.14 -6.91 -4.59
CA PRO A 61 -13.49 -6.90 -4.01
C PRO A 61 -13.66 -7.68 -2.70
N SER A 62 -12.80 -8.67 -2.45
CA SER A 62 -12.77 -9.42 -1.18
C SER A 62 -12.32 -8.58 0.02
N ALA A 63 -11.56 -7.50 -0.18
CA ALA A 63 -11.12 -6.57 0.87
C ALA A 63 -12.31 -5.88 1.57
N ALA A 64 -13.40 -5.62 0.83
CA ALA A 64 -14.61 -5.01 1.36
C ALA A 64 -15.33 -5.87 2.42
N ASN A 65 -14.97 -7.15 2.54
CA ASN A 65 -15.52 -8.05 3.56
C ASN A 65 -14.77 -7.97 4.90
N LYS A 66 -13.61 -7.30 4.95
CA LYS A 66 -12.83 -7.16 6.18
C LYS A 66 -13.47 -6.10 7.11
N PRO A 67 -13.36 -6.26 8.44
CA PRO A 67 -13.77 -5.23 9.39
C PRO A 67 -13.09 -3.89 9.10
N VAL A 68 -13.84 -2.78 9.25
CA VAL A 68 -13.31 -1.42 9.05
C VAL A 68 -12.94 -0.80 10.40
N VAL A 69 -11.67 -0.37 10.54
CA VAL A 69 -11.13 0.21 11.79
C VAL A 69 -10.51 1.60 11.62
N ALA A 70 -10.51 2.14 10.41
CA ALA A 70 -9.97 3.48 10.14
C ALA A 70 -10.74 4.17 9.02
N SER A 71 -10.68 5.49 8.99
CA SER A 71 -11.15 6.32 7.87
C SER A 71 -10.35 7.62 7.83
N TYR A 72 -10.65 8.50 6.86
CA TYR A 72 -10.04 9.84 6.84
C TYR A 72 -10.35 10.66 8.11
N HIS A 73 -11.42 10.31 8.85
CA HIS A 73 -11.75 10.95 10.12
C HIS A 73 -10.87 10.49 11.29
N GLY A 74 -10.14 9.39 11.17
CA GLY A 74 -9.27 8.85 12.21
C GLY A 74 -9.39 7.33 12.38
N VAL A 75 -8.73 6.84 13.41
CA VAL A 75 -8.56 5.41 13.69
C VAL A 75 -9.37 4.97 14.92
N ASP A 76 -10.09 3.84 14.83
CA ASP A 76 -10.71 3.19 15.97
C ASP A 76 -9.66 2.36 16.74
N ILE A 77 -8.94 3.05 17.63
CA ILE A 77 -7.89 2.45 18.45
C ILE A 77 -8.44 1.34 19.36
N LYS A 78 -9.69 1.44 19.82
CA LYS A 78 -10.28 0.40 20.69
C LYS A 78 -10.51 -0.89 19.90
N ALA A 79 -10.99 -0.77 18.67
CA ALA A 79 -11.15 -1.93 17.78
C ALA A 79 -9.79 -2.58 17.48
N ILE A 80 -8.75 -1.78 17.19
CA ILE A 80 -7.40 -2.30 16.96
C ILE A 80 -6.86 -3.03 18.20
N MET A 81 -7.01 -2.45 19.40
CA MET A 81 -6.59 -3.10 20.65
C MET A 81 -7.31 -4.43 20.91
N LYS A 82 -8.55 -4.58 20.42
CA LYS A 82 -9.29 -5.85 20.54
C LYS A 82 -8.80 -6.90 19.54
N LEU A 83 -8.33 -6.46 18.37
CA LEU A 83 -7.76 -7.34 17.35
C LEU A 83 -6.35 -7.81 17.70
N ASP A 84 -5.61 -6.98 18.45
CA ASP A 84 -4.23 -7.25 18.89
C ASP A 84 -3.28 -7.65 17.75
N PRO A 85 -3.17 -6.82 16.68
CA PRO A 85 -2.34 -7.18 15.53
C PRO A 85 -0.85 -7.10 15.83
N ASP A 86 -0.07 -7.97 15.19
CA ASP A 86 1.39 -7.94 15.25
C ASP A 86 1.98 -6.73 14.51
N LEU A 87 1.32 -6.26 13.44
CA LEU A 87 1.79 -5.15 12.62
C LEU A 87 0.64 -4.26 12.14
N ILE A 88 0.82 -2.95 12.22
CA ILE A 88 -0.10 -1.96 11.66
C ILE A 88 0.57 -1.26 10.48
N LEU A 89 -0.08 -1.27 9.32
CA LEU A 89 0.35 -0.51 8.15
C LEU A 89 -0.36 0.85 8.16
N ALA A 90 0.39 1.93 8.27
CA ALA A 90 -0.13 3.30 8.29
C ALA A 90 0.46 4.16 7.16
N TRP A 91 -0.35 5.06 6.62
CA TRP A 91 0.07 6.03 5.62
C TRP A 91 0.35 7.39 6.27
N GLN A 92 1.61 7.80 6.31
CA GLN A 92 2.04 9.02 6.99
C GLN A 92 1.41 10.30 6.43
N GLY A 93 1.10 10.33 5.13
CA GLY A 93 0.48 11.49 4.48
C GLY A 93 -1.05 11.55 4.58
N GLY A 94 -1.72 10.46 4.95
CA GLY A 94 -3.19 10.38 4.97
C GLY A 94 -3.80 10.05 6.32
N ASN A 95 -3.11 9.27 7.16
CA ASN A 95 -3.54 9.05 8.54
C ASN A 95 -3.11 10.22 9.42
N LYS A 96 -3.88 10.49 10.49
CA LYS A 96 -3.56 11.58 11.42
C LYS A 96 -2.26 11.24 12.17
N PRO A 97 -1.28 12.15 12.23
CA PRO A 97 -0.04 11.93 12.98
C PRO A 97 -0.27 11.57 14.45
N GLN A 98 -1.33 12.14 15.05
CA GLN A 98 -1.72 11.87 16.43
C GLN A 98 -2.20 10.42 16.64
N ASP A 99 -2.91 9.85 15.66
CA ASP A 99 -3.40 8.46 15.75
C ASP A 99 -2.22 7.48 15.62
N ILE A 100 -1.31 7.74 14.68
CA ILE A 100 -0.06 6.95 14.51
C ILE A 100 0.77 6.99 15.80
N ALA A 101 1.04 8.18 16.33
CA ALA A 101 1.82 8.34 17.56
C ALA A 101 1.14 7.64 18.75
N ARG A 102 -0.20 7.65 18.80
CA ARG A 102 -0.95 6.97 19.86
C ARG A 102 -0.80 5.45 19.75
N LEU A 103 -0.90 4.87 18.56
CA LEU A 103 -0.70 3.43 18.35
C LEU A 103 0.72 2.99 18.75
N GLN A 104 1.74 3.74 18.34
CA GLN A 104 3.13 3.50 18.74
C GLN A 104 3.31 3.60 20.26
N SER A 105 2.69 4.59 20.92
CA SER A 105 2.75 4.74 22.39
C SER A 105 2.09 3.60 23.17
N LEU A 106 1.18 2.87 22.51
CA LEU A 106 0.51 1.69 23.07
C LEU A 106 1.32 0.40 22.86
N GLY A 107 2.47 0.48 22.18
CA GLY A 107 3.38 -0.64 21.97
C GLY A 107 3.16 -1.40 20.65
N PHE A 108 2.25 -0.93 19.78
CA PHE A 108 2.07 -1.57 18.46
C PHE A 108 3.27 -1.30 17.55
N GLU A 109 3.69 -2.33 16.82
CA GLU A 109 4.61 -2.19 15.70
C GLU A 109 3.86 -1.50 14.54
N VAL A 110 4.43 -0.41 14.01
CA VAL A 110 3.81 0.36 12.92
C VAL A 110 4.79 0.49 11.77
N PHE A 111 4.43 -0.06 10.61
CA PHE A 111 5.09 0.21 9.35
C PHE A 111 4.50 1.49 8.74
N LEU A 112 5.36 2.46 8.43
CA LEU A 112 4.97 3.75 7.88
C LEU A 112 5.25 3.81 6.39
N SER A 113 4.19 3.91 5.60
CA SER A 113 4.26 4.21 4.18
C SER A 113 4.31 5.72 3.95
N GLN A 114 5.28 6.17 3.15
CA GLN A 114 5.47 7.58 2.79
C GLN A 114 6.06 7.74 1.38
N PRO A 115 5.41 7.23 0.32
CA PRO A 115 5.98 7.29 -1.00
C PRO A 115 6.02 8.74 -1.50
N VAL A 116 7.18 9.15 -2.01
CA VAL A 116 7.46 10.49 -2.53
C VAL A 116 7.56 10.46 -4.05
N THR A 117 8.01 9.35 -4.64
CA THR A 117 7.99 9.11 -6.10
C THR A 117 7.24 7.81 -6.41
N PRO A 118 6.84 7.59 -7.68
CA PRO A 118 6.20 6.34 -8.06
C PRO A 118 7.07 5.11 -7.81
N GLU A 119 8.40 5.25 -7.91
CA GLU A 119 9.37 4.19 -7.61
C GLU A 119 9.32 3.76 -6.13
N ASP A 120 9.02 4.70 -5.21
CA ASP A 120 8.96 4.41 -3.78
C ASP A 120 7.89 3.37 -3.43
N ILE A 121 6.81 3.28 -4.22
CA ILE A 121 5.80 2.20 -4.04
C ILE A 121 6.47 0.83 -4.11
N ALA A 122 7.35 0.61 -5.09
CA ALA A 122 8.05 -0.65 -5.22
C ALA A 122 9.05 -0.88 -4.10
N HIS A 123 9.72 0.18 -3.64
CA HIS A 123 10.66 0.09 -2.52
C HIS A 123 9.94 -0.30 -1.23
N GLU A 124 8.86 0.41 -0.88
CA GLU A 124 8.09 0.15 0.34
C GLU A 124 7.40 -1.22 0.32
N ILE A 125 6.87 -1.68 -0.83
CA ILE A 125 6.32 -3.05 -0.94
C ILE A 125 7.41 -4.10 -0.73
N ASN A 126 8.64 -3.87 -1.22
CA ASN A 126 9.75 -4.79 -0.98
C ASN A 126 10.17 -4.81 0.49
N GLU A 127 10.24 -3.65 1.15
CA GLU A 127 10.52 -3.57 2.59
C GLU A 127 9.45 -4.27 3.43
N LEU A 128 8.18 -4.04 3.12
CA LEU A 128 7.06 -4.76 3.74
C LEU A 128 7.16 -6.28 3.48
N GLY A 129 7.53 -6.67 2.26
CA GLY A 129 7.77 -8.06 1.90
C GLY A 129 8.85 -8.71 2.75
N GLU A 130 9.99 -8.05 2.96
CA GLU A 130 11.05 -8.56 3.84
C GLU A 130 10.55 -8.68 5.30
N LEU A 131 9.81 -7.69 5.80
CA LEU A 131 9.25 -7.68 7.16
C LEU A 131 8.25 -8.83 7.41
N LEU A 132 7.48 -9.21 6.38
CA LEU A 132 6.49 -10.30 6.44
C LEU A 132 7.07 -11.67 6.05
N GLY A 133 8.35 -11.76 5.66
CA GLY A 133 8.94 -13.01 5.15
C GLY A 133 8.47 -13.39 3.73
N LEU A 134 7.99 -12.41 2.96
CA LEU A 134 7.40 -12.51 1.62
C LEU A 134 8.27 -11.84 0.53
N ALA A 135 9.59 -11.80 0.74
CA ALA A 135 10.55 -11.15 -0.13
C ALA A 135 10.42 -11.55 -1.62
N ASN A 136 10.13 -12.83 -1.89
CA ASN A 136 9.97 -13.32 -3.26
C ASN A 136 8.68 -12.82 -3.91
N GLN A 137 7.57 -12.82 -3.16
CA GLN A 137 6.27 -12.32 -3.59
C GLN A 137 6.34 -10.81 -3.88
N ALA A 138 6.97 -10.05 -2.99
CA ALA A 138 7.17 -8.62 -3.17
C ALA A 138 8.00 -8.30 -4.42
N ARG A 139 9.12 -9.01 -4.64
CA ARG A 139 9.89 -8.86 -5.89
C ARG A 139 9.11 -9.24 -7.14
N ALA A 140 8.27 -10.27 -7.05
CA ALA A 140 7.45 -10.72 -8.18
C ALA A 140 6.42 -9.66 -8.60
N VAL A 141 5.83 -8.93 -7.64
CA VAL A 141 4.86 -7.86 -7.91
C VAL A 141 5.52 -6.54 -8.31
N THR A 142 6.65 -6.19 -7.68
CA THR A 142 7.28 -4.88 -7.88
C THR A 142 8.14 -4.79 -9.13
N LYS A 143 8.77 -5.89 -9.57
CA LYS A 143 9.63 -5.89 -10.75
C LYS A 143 8.89 -5.50 -12.05
N PRO A 144 7.72 -6.08 -12.39
CA PRO A 144 6.95 -5.65 -13.55
C PRO A 144 6.49 -4.19 -13.45
N PHE A 145 6.12 -3.73 -12.25
CA PHE A 145 5.74 -2.35 -12.00
C PHE A 145 6.89 -1.39 -12.34
N LEU A 146 8.10 -1.63 -11.83
CA LEU A 146 9.27 -0.80 -12.13
C LEU A 146 9.64 -0.79 -13.63
N VAL A 147 9.50 -1.93 -14.31
CA VAL A 147 9.72 -2.01 -15.77
C VAL A 147 8.69 -1.15 -16.51
N GLY A 148 7.42 -1.23 -16.13
CA GLY A 148 6.35 -0.41 -16.70
C GLY A 148 6.57 1.08 -16.46
N LEU A 149 6.97 1.44 -15.24
CA LEU A 149 7.26 2.79 -14.83
C LEU A 149 8.44 3.37 -15.62
N LYS A 150 9.55 2.63 -15.74
CA LYS A 150 10.69 3.03 -16.57
C LYS A 150 10.28 3.27 -18.04
N ARG A 151 9.44 2.40 -18.61
CA ARG A 151 8.95 2.56 -19.98
C ARG A 151 8.15 3.85 -20.14
N LEU A 152 7.31 4.21 -19.16
CA LEU A 152 6.59 5.48 -19.16
C LEU A 152 7.54 6.66 -19.05
N GLY A 153 8.53 6.60 -18.14
CA GLY A 153 9.55 7.63 -18.00
C GLY A 153 10.36 7.85 -19.29
N ASP A 154 10.72 6.78 -19.99
CA ASP A 154 11.40 6.85 -21.29
C ASP A 154 10.50 7.48 -22.37
N GLN A 155 9.21 7.14 -22.37
CA GLN A 155 8.23 7.65 -23.36
C GLN A 155 7.90 9.14 -23.15
N TYR A 156 7.81 9.60 -21.90
CA TYR A 156 7.42 10.96 -21.53
C TYR A 156 8.60 11.82 -21.03
N ARG A 157 9.84 11.39 -21.33
CA ARG A 157 11.09 12.01 -20.83
C ARG A 157 11.24 13.49 -21.16
N THR A 158 10.62 13.95 -22.25
CA THR A 158 10.62 15.36 -22.65
C THR A 158 9.36 16.03 -22.09
N PRO A 159 9.49 16.89 -21.06
CA PRO A 159 8.34 17.56 -20.49
C PRO A 159 7.67 18.43 -21.55
N THR A 160 6.38 18.21 -21.76
CA THR A 160 5.59 19.10 -22.62
C THR A 160 5.07 20.32 -21.85
N ASN A 161 5.22 20.31 -20.51
CA ASN A 161 4.67 21.29 -19.57
C ASN A 161 3.20 21.62 -19.89
N LYS A 162 2.45 20.60 -20.30
CA LYS A 162 1.03 20.77 -20.63
C LYS A 162 0.30 21.15 -19.35
N PRO A 163 -0.42 22.30 -19.34
CA PRO A 163 -1.23 22.67 -18.19
C PRO A 163 -2.37 21.66 -18.02
N VAL A 164 -2.47 21.07 -16.84
CA VAL A 164 -3.48 20.07 -16.48
C VAL A 164 -4.33 20.59 -15.34
N PHE A 165 -5.65 20.58 -15.55
CA PHE A 165 -6.62 20.68 -14.46
C PHE A 165 -6.96 19.27 -13.98
N TYR A 166 -6.54 18.92 -12.75
CA TYR A 166 -6.94 17.67 -12.12
C TYR A 166 -8.21 17.89 -11.30
N TYR A 167 -9.30 17.21 -11.65
CA TYR A 167 -10.57 17.30 -10.93
C TYR A 167 -10.63 16.21 -9.85
N LEU A 168 -10.59 16.60 -8.57
CA LEU A 168 -10.60 15.66 -7.44
C LEU A 168 -12.01 15.46 -6.84
N SER A 169 -12.77 16.54 -6.63
CA SER A 169 -14.15 16.50 -6.12
C SER A 169 -14.94 17.72 -6.59
N ASN A 170 -16.28 17.69 -6.59
CA ASN A 170 -17.17 18.83 -6.90
C ASN A 170 -17.68 19.60 -5.69
N GLN A 171 -17.77 18.97 -4.51
CA GLN A 171 -18.39 19.57 -3.32
C GLN A 171 -17.51 19.35 -2.07
N PRO A 172 -16.59 20.28 -1.76
CA PRO A 172 -16.23 21.46 -2.56
C PRO A 172 -15.48 21.09 -3.84
N LEU A 173 -15.39 22.02 -4.81
CA LEU A 173 -14.59 21.82 -6.01
C LEU A 173 -13.11 21.80 -5.62
N MET A 174 -12.45 20.66 -5.76
CA MET A 174 -11.06 20.45 -5.35
C MET A 174 -10.18 20.08 -6.54
N SER A 175 -8.93 20.56 -6.50
CA SER A 175 -7.87 20.17 -7.43
C SER A 175 -6.62 19.75 -6.67
N VAL A 176 -5.49 19.65 -7.38
CA VAL A 176 -4.20 19.21 -6.83
C VAL A 176 -3.16 20.30 -7.04
N GLY A 177 -2.45 20.64 -5.97
CA GLY A 177 -1.33 21.57 -5.98
C GLY A 177 0.01 20.85 -6.04
N ALA A 178 1.08 21.64 -6.07
CA ALA A 178 2.45 21.13 -6.13
C ALA A 178 2.76 20.17 -4.96
N GLY A 179 3.47 19.08 -5.27
CA GLY A 179 3.97 18.12 -4.29
C GLY A 179 2.92 17.12 -3.76
N SER A 180 1.66 17.25 -4.17
CA SER A 180 0.62 16.24 -3.95
C SER A 180 0.93 14.94 -4.71
N TRP A 181 0.34 13.83 -4.28
CA TRP A 181 0.56 12.53 -4.96
C TRP A 181 0.15 12.54 -6.43
N PRO A 182 -1.03 13.06 -6.83
CA PRO A 182 -1.39 13.14 -8.25
C PRO A 182 -0.50 14.13 -9.03
N ASP A 183 -0.04 15.23 -8.42
CA ASP A 183 0.90 16.15 -9.08
C ASP A 183 2.23 15.46 -9.42
N ARG A 184 2.77 14.63 -8.53
CA ARG A 184 3.99 13.84 -8.82
C ARG A 184 3.82 12.93 -10.03
N LEU A 185 2.65 12.29 -10.16
CA LEU A 185 2.32 11.46 -11.34
C LEU A 185 2.11 12.29 -12.61
N LEU A 186 1.48 13.47 -12.51
CA LEU A 186 1.36 14.39 -13.64
C LEU A 186 2.74 14.82 -14.15
N ASN A 187 3.62 15.22 -13.23
CA ASN A 187 4.99 15.63 -13.54
C ASN A 187 5.79 14.46 -14.15
N TYR A 188 5.59 13.24 -13.66
CA TYR A 188 6.19 12.03 -14.25
C TYR A 188 5.81 11.84 -15.73
N CYS A 189 4.59 12.22 -16.09
CA CYS A 189 4.08 12.16 -17.47
C CYS A 189 4.32 13.45 -18.28
N GLY A 190 5.07 14.42 -17.74
CA GLY A 190 5.36 15.69 -18.41
C GLY A 190 4.18 16.68 -18.47
N GLY A 191 3.16 16.46 -17.63
CA GLY A 191 2.09 17.42 -17.36
C GLY A 191 2.39 18.24 -16.11
N GLN A 192 1.80 19.43 -16.01
CA GLN A 192 1.95 20.30 -14.85
C GLN A 192 0.58 20.76 -14.38
N THR A 193 0.29 20.64 -13.08
CA THR A 193 -0.96 21.17 -12.54
C THR A 193 -1.05 22.69 -12.76
N ILE A 194 -2.23 23.19 -13.13
CA ILE A 194 -2.48 24.64 -13.24
C ILE A 194 -2.50 25.36 -11.89
N PHE A 195 -2.45 24.61 -10.78
CA PHE A 195 -2.41 25.14 -9.41
C PHE A 195 -1.05 24.89 -8.73
N ALA A 196 0.04 24.96 -9.50
CA ALA A 196 1.39 24.73 -8.96
C ALA A 196 1.81 25.77 -7.91
N ASP A 197 1.17 26.95 -7.91
CA ASP A 197 1.36 28.04 -6.96
C ASP A 197 0.40 28.00 -5.75
N ALA A 198 -0.47 27.00 -5.67
CA ALA A 198 -1.38 26.87 -4.54
C ALA A 198 -0.62 26.67 -3.22
N PRO A 199 -1.05 27.32 -2.12
CA PRO A 199 -0.36 27.23 -0.83
C PRO A 199 -0.53 25.87 -0.14
N VAL A 200 -1.41 25.01 -0.66
CA VAL A 200 -1.75 23.71 -0.10
C VAL A 200 -1.81 22.65 -1.20
N ALA A 201 -1.49 21.41 -0.85
CA ALA A 201 -1.44 20.27 -1.78
C ALA A 201 -2.79 19.91 -2.40
N TYR A 202 -3.90 20.20 -1.71
CA TYR A 202 -5.27 19.91 -2.16
C TYR A 202 -6.14 21.17 -2.03
N PRO A 203 -6.03 22.14 -2.96
CA PRO A 203 -6.77 23.40 -2.86
C PRO A 203 -8.24 23.25 -3.24
N GLN A 204 -9.10 23.98 -2.52
CA GLN A 204 -10.43 24.35 -3.01
C GLN A 204 -10.27 25.38 -4.12
N VAL A 205 -10.95 25.17 -5.24
CA VAL A 205 -10.85 26.04 -6.42
C VAL A 205 -12.24 26.50 -6.83
N SER A 206 -12.34 27.71 -7.39
CA SER A 206 -13.61 28.23 -7.91
C SER A 206 -13.66 28.08 -9.43
N PRO A 207 -14.83 27.80 -10.02
CA PRO A 207 -14.98 27.73 -11.48
C PRO A 207 -14.48 28.98 -12.21
N ARG A 208 -14.49 30.14 -11.54
CA ARG A 208 -14.02 31.42 -12.10
C ARG A 208 -12.50 31.49 -12.29
N ARG A 209 -11.73 30.72 -11.51
CA ARG A 209 -10.27 30.56 -11.68
C ARG A 209 -9.92 29.45 -12.67
N CYS A 210 -10.82 28.47 -12.84
CA CYS A 210 -10.74 27.49 -13.91
C CYS A 210 -11.23 28.12 -15.21
N CYS A 211 -10.45 29.03 -15.82
CA CYS A 211 -10.55 29.16 -17.27
C CYS A 211 -10.28 27.75 -17.81
N VAL A 212 -11.34 27.10 -18.29
CA VAL A 212 -11.28 25.76 -18.87
C VAL A 212 -10.26 25.82 -20.00
N VAL A 213 -9.03 25.41 -19.72
CA VAL A 213 -8.10 25.02 -20.78
C VAL A 213 -8.68 23.71 -21.29
N SER A 214 -9.56 23.84 -22.30
CA SER A 214 -10.00 22.71 -23.09
C SER A 214 -8.75 22.13 -23.74
N LEU A 215 -8.19 21.10 -23.12
CA LEU A 215 -7.21 20.24 -23.76
C LEU A 215 -7.98 19.54 -24.89
N ARG A 216 -8.02 20.14 -26.08
CA ARG A 216 -8.15 19.36 -27.32
C ARG A 216 -6.87 18.53 -27.46
N SER A 217 -6.73 17.49 -26.66
CA SER A 217 -5.76 16.44 -26.89
C SER A 217 -6.46 15.35 -27.69
N SER A 218 -6.17 15.29 -28.98
CA SER A 218 -6.34 14.10 -29.80
C SER A 218 -5.37 13.02 -29.29
N LEU A 219 -5.70 12.41 -28.16
CA LEU A 219 -5.05 11.18 -27.70
C LEU A 219 -5.96 10.02 -28.13
N PRO A 220 -5.49 9.08 -28.96
CA PRO A 220 -6.22 7.84 -29.17
C PRO A 220 -6.29 7.09 -27.83
N PRO A 221 -7.37 6.32 -27.58
CA PRO A 221 -7.57 5.64 -26.31
C PRO A 221 -6.44 4.63 -26.11
N MET A 222 -5.55 4.88 -25.14
CA MET A 222 -4.66 3.86 -24.61
C MET A 222 -5.44 2.96 -23.65
N ALA A 223 -6.33 2.14 -24.22
CA ALA A 223 -6.99 1.06 -23.52
C ALA A 223 -6.72 -0.23 -24.31
N SER A 224 -5.67 -0.97 -23.95
CA SER A 224 -5.55 -2.36 -24.43
C SER A 224 -4.59 -3.29 -23.68
N HIS A 225 -3.86 -2.88 -22.62
CA HIS A 225 -2.86 -3.80 -22.04
C HIS A 225 -2.75 -3.81 -20.49
N TRP A 226 -3.77 -3.36 -19.76
CA TRP A 226 -3.93 -3.69 -18.34
C TRP A 226 -5.40 -4.01 -18.06
N PRO A 227 -5.74 -5.13 -17.40
CA PRO A 227 -7.13 -5.45 -17.09
C PRO A 227 -7.60 -4.57 -15.94
N MET A 228 -8.03 -3.34 -16.25
CA MET A 228 -8.78 -2.49 -15.34
C MET A 228 -10.27 -2.61 -15.70
N ASN A 229 -10.99 -3.53 -15.04
CA ASN A 229 -12.44 -3.49 -15.00
C ASN A 229 -12.86 -2.46 -13.95
N GLY A 230 -13.02 -1.21 -14.39
CA GLY A 230 -13.56 -0.12 -13.59
C GLY A 230 -14.31 0.83 -14.51
N HIS A 231 -15.62 0.99 -14.28
CA HIS A 231 -16.52 1.77 -15.12
C HIS A 231 -16.09 3.23 -15.26
N SER A 232 -15.69 3.65 -16.46
CA SER A 232 -15.56 5.06 -16.83
C SER A 232 -16.93 5.63 -17.20
N GLY A 233 -17.55 6.36 -16.28
CA GLY A 233 -18.71 7.22 -16.60
C GLY A 233 -18.25 8.42 -17.43
N ASN A 234 -18.81 8.59 -18.62
CA ASN A 234 -18.57 9.73 -19.51
C ASN A 234 -18.96 11.05 -18.82
N LEU A 235 -18.02 12.00 -18.75
CA LEU A 235 -18.22 13.35 -18.21
C LEU A 235 -18.47 14.43 -19.29
N THR A 236 -19.01 14.05 -20.45
CA THR A 236 -19.31 15.01 -21.54
C THR A 236 -20.73 15.56 -21.56
N ASP A 237 -21.63 15.13 -20.67
CA ASP A 237 -23.06 15.45 -20.83
C ASP A 237 -23.62 16.58 -19.95
N ARG A 238 -22.81 17.28 -19.15
CA ARG A 238 -23.24 18.53 -18.52
C ARG A 238 -22.06 19.46 -18.31
N TYR A 239 -21.80 20.31 -19.30
CA TYR A 239 -21.48 21.76 -19.21
C TYR A 239 -21.19 22.29 -20.62
#